data_AF-A0A417HX91-F1
#
_entry.id   AF-A0A417HX91-F1
#
_cell.length_a   1.000
_cell.length_b   1.000
_cell.length_c   1.000
_cell.angle_alpha   90.00
_cell.angle_beta   90.00
_cell.angle_gamma   90.00
#
_symmetry.space_group_name_H-M   'P 1'
#
loop_
_entity.id
_entity.type
_entity.pdbx_description
1 polymer ?
#
loop_
_entity_poly.entity_id
_entity_poly.type
_entity_poly.pdbx_seq_one_letter_code
_entity_poly.pdbx_strand_id
1 'polypeptide(L)'
;MRQCSSGRNKNPPALAVGSVKPEMREKAAAERFFERLFHNISQITIAEMKGKQIEISLGACFCEVSEEVSFDQLYRKADRAMYQSKKKQGYSASIYEEWMKSN
;
A
#
# COMPACT_ATOMS: atom_id res chain seq x y z
N MET A 1 9.17 -13.26 -37.24
CA MET A 1 9.40 -13.68 -35.84
C MET A 1 10.21 -12.59 -35.14
N ARG A 2 9.61 -11.86 -34.19
CA ARG A 2 10.37 -10.92 -33.34
C ARG A 2 10.50 -11.53 -31.95
N GLN A 3 11.73 -11.82 -31.56
CA GLN A 3 12.08 -12.22 -30.21
C GLN A 3 11.73 -11.07 -29.24
N CYS A 4 10.91 -11.37 -28.23
CA CYS A 4 10.66 -10.47 -27.11
C CYS A 4 11.78 -10.64 -26.10
N SER A 5 12.77 -9.76 -26.17
CA SER A 5 13.84 -9.65 -25.20
C SER A 5 13.34 -9.02 -23.89
N SER A 6 13.81 -9.56 -22.77
CA SER A 6 14.03 -8.87 -21.49
C SER A 6 12.78 -8.44 -20.69
N GLY A 7 12.42 -9.29 -19.71
CA GLY A 7 12.71 -8.95 -18.31
C GLY A 7 12.02 -7.74 -17.69
N ARG A 8 10.89 -7.27 -18.23
CA ARG A 8 10.03 -6.34 -17.49
C ARG A 8 9.01 -7.15 -16.70
N ASN A 9 9.27 -7.31 -15.40
CA ASN A 9 8.21 -7.54 -14.43
C ASN A 9 7.30 -6.31 -14.45
N LYS A 10 6.42 -6.25 -15.46
CA LYS A 10 5.35 -5.28 -15.53
C LYS A 10 4.31 -5.76 -14.55
N ASN A 11 4.48 -5.40 -13.27
CA ASN A 11 3.35 -5.39 -12.36
C ASN A 11 2.21 -4.65 -13.10
N PRO A 12 1.07 -5.31 -13.37
CA PRO A 12 -0.04 -4.67 -14.06
C PRO A 12 -0.47 -3.42 -13.26
N PRO A 13 -1.16 -2.45 -13.88
CA PRO A 13 -1.70 -1.31 -13.16
C PRO A 13 -2.69 -1.85 -12.12
N ALA A 14 -2.22 -2.06 -10.89
CA ALA A 14 -3.11 -2.45 -9.81
C ALA A 14 -4.01 -1.25 -9.54
N LEU A 15 -5.32 -1.48 -9.54
CA LEU A 15 -6.30 -0.48 -9.17
C LEU A 15 -5.96 0.04 -7.76
N ALA A 16 -5.41 1.26 -7.68
CA ALA A 16 -5.12 1.90 -6.42
C ALA A 16 -6.42 2.55 -5.93
N VAL A 17 -6.96 2.02 -4.84
CA VAL A 17 -8.13 2.59 -4.16
C VAL A 17 -7.63 3.39 -2.96
N GLY A 18 -7.82 4.70 -2.99
CA GLY A 18 -7.50 5.59 -1.87
C GLY A 18 -8.63 5.65 -0.84
N SER A 19 -8.29 5.85 0.43
CA SER A 19 -9.26 6.13 1.50
C SER A 19 -8.63 7.04 2.55
N VAL A 20 -9.39 8.00 3.06
CA VAL A 20 -8.95 8.93 4.11
C VAL A 20 -9.49 8.47 5.46
N LYS A 21 -8.67 8.55 6.52
CA LYS A 21 -9.03 8.20 7.90
C LYS A 21 -8.75 9.39 8.84
N PRO A 22 -9.72 10.31 9.04
CA PRO A 22 -9.50 11.57 9.77
C PRO A 22 -9.05 11.41 11.23
N GLU A 23 -9.51 10.35 11.90
CA GLU A 23 -9.22 10.08 13.32
C GLU A 23 -7.96 9.23 13.51
N MET A 24 -7.35 8.73 12.43
CA MET A 24 -6.18 7.86 12.49
C MET A 24 -4.91 8.70 12.40
N ARG A 25 -4.47 9.22 13.54
CA ARG A 25 -3.30 10.12 13.64
C ARG A 25 -2.05 9.44 14.20
N GLU A 26 -2.21 8.25 14.79
CA GLU A 26 -1.11 7.52 15.41
C GLU A 26 -0.67 6.34 14.55
N LYS A 27 0.65 6.19 14.38
CA LYS A 27 1.27 5.06 13.69
C LYS A 27 0.82 3.72 14.29
N ALA A 28 0.85 3.58 15.61
CA ALA A 28 0.45 2.35 16.29
C ALA A 28 -1.03 1.99 16.04
N ALA A 29 -1.92 2.99 15.96
CA ALA A 29 -3.32 2.76 15.62
C ALA A 29 -3.49 2.30 14.16
N ALA A 30 -2.70 2.85 13.24
CA ALA A 30 -2.69 2.42 11.84
C ALA A 30 -2.12 1.01 11.66
N GLU A 31 -1.06 0.65 12.38
CA GLU A 31 -0.49 -0.70 12.37
C GLU A 31 -1.50 -1.75 12.84
N ARG A 32 -2.17 -1.50 13.98
CA ARG A 32 -3.27 -2.37 14.45
C ARG A 32 -4.41 -2.48 13.44
N PHE A 33 -4.70 -1.38 12.72
CA PHE A 33 -5.69 -1.40 11.65
C PHE A 33 -5.25 -2.30 10.49
N PHE A 34 -3.98 -2.22 10.08
CA PHE A 34 -3.44 -3.09 9.02
C PHE A 34 -3.47 -4.56 9.41
N GLU A 35 -3.07 -4.89 10.63
CA GLU A 35 -3.14 -6.26 11.16
C GLU A 35 -4.57 -6.81 11.09
N ARG A 36 -5.55 -6.04 11.58
CA ARG A 36 -6.96 -6.43 11.51
C ARG A 36 -7.45 -6.57 10.08
N LEU A 37 -7.04 -5.68 9.18
CA LEU A 37 -7.42 -5.72 7.77
C LEU A 37 -6.86 -6.96 7.08
N PHE A 38 -5.57 -7.26 7.26
CA PHE A 38 -4.94 -8.45 6.70
C PHE A 38 -5.55 -9.73 7.27
N HIS A 39 -5.81 -9.76 8.57
CA HIS A 39 -6.51 -10.89 9.20
C HIS A 39 -7.86 -11.12 8.53
N ASN A 40 -8.70 -10.09 8.43
CA ASN A 40 -10.03 -10.22 7.83
C ASN A 40 -9.97 -10.67 6.35
N ILE A 41 -9.00 -10.17 5.58
CA ILE A 41 -8.85 -10.57 4.16
C ILE A 41 -8.37 -12.00 4.02
N SER A 42 -7.47 -12.46 4.89
CA SER A 42 -7.00 -13.85 4.87
C SER A 42 -8.11 -14.88 5.15
N GLN A 43 -9.21 -14.46 5.81
CA GLN A 43 -10.39 -15.29 6.02
C GLN A 43 -11.28 -15.38 4.76
N ILE A 44 -11.11 -14.48 3.80
CA ILE A 44 -11.89 -14.48 2.57
C ILE A 44 -11.36 -15.57 1.65
N THR A 45 -12.23 -16.54 1.35
CA THR A 45 -11.95 -17.59 0.37
C THR A 45 -12.88 -17.41 -0.83
N ILE A 46 -12.29 -17.33 -2.02
CA ILE A 46 -13.02 -17.26 -3.28
C ILE A 46 -12.85 -18.59 -3.99
N ALA A 47 -13.95 -19.29 -4.29
CA ALA A 47 -13.92 -20.63 -4.87
C ALA A 47 -13.15 -20.67 -6.20
N GLU A 48 -13.34 -19.64 -7.04
CA GLU A 48 -12.70 -19.46 -8.34
C GLU A 48 -11.18 -19.26 -8.25
N MET A 49 -10.67 -18.86 -7.08
CA MET A 49 -9.23 -18.71 -6.84
C MET A 49 -8.52 -20.04 -6.57
N LYS A 50 -9.24 -21.19 -6.55
CA LYS A 50 -8.68 -22.55 -6.42
C LYS A 50 -7.71 -22.69 -5.23
N GLY A 51 -8.06 -22.09 -4.09
CA GLY A 51 -7.25 -22.13 -2.87
C GLY A 51 -6.08 -21.13 -2.84
N LYS A 52 -5.93 -20.25 -3.84
CA LYS A 52 -5.01 -19.11 -3.73
C LYS A 52 -5.57 -18.09 -2.75
N GLN A 53 -4.73 -17.62 -1.84
CA GLN A 53 -5.09 -16.53 -0.95
C GLN A 53 -5.11 -15.18 -1.67
N ILE A 54 -5.96 -14.29 -1.19
CA ILE A 54 -6.00 -12.90 -1.64
C ILE A 54 -4.85 -12.16 -0.99
N GLU A 55 -3.86 -11.72 -1.76
CA GLU A 55 -2.79 -10.87 -1.26
C GLU A 55 -3.09 -9.40 -1.54
N ILE A 56 -2.84 -8.54 -0.55
CA ILE A 56 -3.00 -7.09 -0.71
C ILE A 56 -1.75 -6.34 -0.23
N SER A 57 -1.39 -5.30 -0.97
CA SER A 57 -0.33 -4.35 -0.59
C SER A 57 -0.92 -2.98 -0.32
N LEU A 58 -0.56 -2.37 0.80
CA LEU A 58 -1.08 -1.09 1.25
C LEU A 58 0.05 -0.05 1.37
N GLY A 59 -0.28 1.18 1.01
CA GLY A 59 0.52 2.37 1.29
C GLY A 59 -0.31 3.37 2.04
N ALA A 60 0.22 3.92 3.12
CA ALA A 60 -0.44 4.97 3.90
C ALA A 60 0.48 6.17 4.05
N CYS A 61 -0.09 7.34 4.30
CA CYS A 61 0.65 8.55 4.66
C CYS A 61 -0.16 9.30 5.71
N PHE A 62 0.52 9.85 6.71
CA PHE A 62 -0.10 10.80 7.63
C PHE A 62 0.02 12.22 7.06
N CYS A 63 -0.95 13.07 7.37
CA CYS A 63 -0.89 14.50 7.08
C CYS A 63 -0.85 15.22 8.43
N GLU A 64 0.20 15.99 8.66
CA GLU A 64 0.26 16.87 9.83
C GLU A 64 -0.47 18.18 9.52
N VAL A 65 -1.14 18.76 10.52
CA VAL A 65 -1.93 20.01 10.35
C VAL A 65 -1.03 21.21 10.04
N SER A 66 0.26 21.12 10.40
CA SER A 66 1.29 22.13 10.14
C SER A 66 1.89 22.06 8.73
N GLU A 67 1.62 21.00 7.98
CA GLU A 67 2.13 20.83 6.63
C GLU A 67 1.13 21.43 5.62
N GLU A 68 1.52 22.49 4.90
CA GLU A 68 0.82 22.93 3.67
C GLU A 68 1.07 21.92 2.55
N VAL A 69 0.52 20.71 2.69
CA VAL A 69 0.66 19.63 1.71
C VAL A 69 -0.66 19.44 0.99
N SER A 70 -0.63 19.47 -0.34
CA SER A 70 -1.82 19.27 -1.14
C SER A 70 -2.27 17.81 -1.13
N PHE A 71 -3.57 17.57 -1.39
CA PHE A 71 -4.10 16.21 -1.49
C PHE A 71 -3.33 15.34 -2.51
N ASP A 72 -2.93 15.93 -3.65
CA ASP A 72 -2.14 15.23 -4.67
C ASP A 72 -0.77 14.80 -4.16
N GLN A 73 -0.13 15.61 -3.31
CA GLN A 73 1.14 15.27 -2.69
C GLN A 73 0.97 14.13 -1.69
N LEU A 74 -0.06 14.16 -0.83
CA LEU A 74 -0.38 13.07 0.09
C LEU A 74 -0.68 11.77 -0.66
N TYR A 75 -1.45 11.85 -1.74
CA TYR A 75 -1.78 10.70 -2.56
C TYR A 75 -0.53 10.10 -3.22
N ARG A 76 0.38 10.94 -3.73
CA ARG A 76 1.68 10.49 -4.25
C ARG A 76 2.57 9.86 -3.17
N LYS A 77 2.58 10.41 -1.94
CA LYS A 77 3.30 9.83 -0.79
C LYS A 77 2.77 8.42 -0.48
N ALA A 78 1.44 8.27 -0.37
CA ALA A 78 0.79 6.98 -0.15
C ALA A 78 1.03 5.98 -1.32
N ASP A 79 0.96 6.44 -2.56
CA ASP A 79 1.22 5.63 -3.76
C ASP A 79 2.67 5.11 -3.79
N ARG A 80 3.64 5.95 -3.44
CA ARG A 80 5.05 5.54 -3.29
C ARG A 80 5.20 4.46 -2.23
N ALA A 81 4.58 4.62 -1.06
CA ALA A 81 4.62 3.62 -0.01
C ALA A 81 3.97 2.31 -0.45
N MET A 82 2.83 2.36 -1.16
CA MET A 82 2.18 1.19 -1.74
C MET A 82 3.10 0.51 -2.77
N TYR A 83 3.78 1.27 -3.61
CA TYR A 83 4.72 0.71 -4.60
C TYR A 83 5.86 -0.05 -3.92
N GLN A 84 6.36 0.43 -2.78
CA GLN A 84 7.36 -0.30 -1.99
C GLN A 84 6.77 -1.57 -1.36
N SER A 85 5.55 -1.51 -0.84
CA SER A 85 4.83 -2.68 -0.31
C SER A 85 4.71 -3.79 -1.37
N LYS A 86 4.38 -3.44 -2.62
CA LYS A 86 4.26 -4.40 -3.74
C LYS A 86 5.55 -5.14 -4.11
N LYS A 87 6.72 -4.66 -3.67
CA LYS A 87 7.99 -5.36 -3.90
C LYS A 87 8.23 -6.51 -2.93
N LYS A 88 7.47 -6.55 -1.83
CA LYS A 88 7.49 -7.66 -0.86
C LYS A 88 6.43 -8.68 -1.28
N GLN A 89 6.78 -9.97 -1.21
CA GLN A 89 5.84 -11.06 -1.47
C GLN A 89 4.88 -11.20 -0.28
N GLY A 90 3.59 -11.44 -0.55
CA GLY A 90 2.56 -11.57 0.49
C GLY A 90 1.91 -10.25 0.93
N TYR A 91 1.30 -10.26 2.12
CA TYR A 91 0.65 -9.09 2.72
C TYR A 91 1.69 -8.07 3.18
N SER A 92 1.59 -6.83 2.69
CA SER A 92 2.55 -5.79 3.04
C SER A 92 1.88 -4.43 3.19
N ALA A 93 2.15 -3.76 4.31
CA ALA A 93 1.81 -2.36 4.50
C ALA A 93 3.10 -1.57 4.69
N SER A 94 3.15 -0.38 4.11
CA SER A 94 4.21 0.60 4.36
C SER A 94 3.55 1.93 4.64
N ILE A 95 3.97 2.57 5.72
CA ILE A 95 3.61 3.95 5.99
C ILE A 95 4.71 4.79 5.35
N TYR A 96 4.31 5.79 4.58
CA TYR A 96 5.21 6.81 4.07
C TYR A 96 5.70 7.62 5.26
N GLU A 97 6.87 7.26 5.72
CA GLU A 97 7.68 8.12 6.57
C GLU A 97 8.56 8.89 5.61
N GLU A 98 8.53 10.22 5.65
CA GLU A 98 9.54 10.99 4.96
C GLU A 98 10.90 10.47 5.45
N TRP A 99 11.66 9.85 4.56
CA TRP A 99 13.08 9.56 4.72
C TRP A 99 13.91 10.86 4.79
N MET A 100 13.35 11.92 5.37
CA MET A 100 13.80 13.30 5.40
C MET A 100 13.42 14.01 6.71
N LYS A 101 13.65 13.36 7.86
CA LYS A 101 14.40 14.12 8.86
C LYS A 101 15.85 14.12 8.38
N SER A 102 16.16 15.06 7.50
CA SER A 102 17.52 15.31 7.03
C SER A 102 18.47 15.49 8.21
N ASN A 103 19.69 15.01 7.99
CA ASN A 103 20.95 15.30 8.70
C ASN A 103 21.35 14.36 9.85
#